data_AF-A0A381U8N6-F1
#
_entry.id   AF-A0A381U8N6-F1
#
_cell.length_a   1.000
_cell.length_b   1.000
_cell.length_c   1.000
_cell.angle_alpha   90.00
_cell.angle_beta   90.00
_cell.angle_gamma   90.00
#
_symmetry.space_group_name_H-M   'P 1'
#
loop_
_entity.id
_entity.type
_entity.pdbx_description
1 polymer ?
#
loop_
_entity_poly.entity_id
_entity_poly.type
_entity_poly.pdbx_seq_one_letter_code
_entity_poly.pdbx_strand_id
1 'polypeptide(L)'
;MIKNILILNMTRMGDLVQSTPAIAGLRKQYPNASITLVVTSLFEEFSKKIPSVNKRVVFDIKQFENRREGEKQMLWVDVYQYLEKFLIELKGRDYDLLINLSHSKLSAFMISYLKIKNMFGFGCNENGDRITLNPWMQYFGTEPFNRQFNPFNLVEIFTRCAGVLPEENPISLLSNSDDNDLIAEIFKKDRLNDEHLLVGIQAGSSLERRRWSPESFANLADGLVENLGAKIVLLGVDSEKKLAEEIILSAKYENEIIDLTGKTNIDQLTALVARCSYLVTNDTGTMHVAAAVGTTIIGLFFAHAHPYETAPYSPGHLIFQARIPCAPCSYGVECNNVICVRKVHPKHLLSMIQNHYIEGFWRRLDPTSDLNEINIYETCIGKDRRLRLRPLIKNSLTLNDVFREIYSKHWMRFLGVEKMKESAHRDIGDLLLQEYDCSNIIALSKQIEVKYCALKDLEKLASRGICCADEIICMCSDKMATQIARIKELSEEIEVLDEKISQIGLIHPEIKPIADMFSKRKENFQGDNPIKLSQETRKCYQMLREEGKSLGNLLMSVTRELETARS
;
A
#
# COMPACT_ATOMS: atom_id res chain seq x y z
N MET A 1 3.13 11.37 29.24
CA MET A 1 2.06 10.35 29.12
C MET A 1 1.15 10.82 27.99
N ILE A 2 0.91 9.99 26.98
CA ILE A 2 0.06 10.36 25.83
C ILE A 2 -1.41 10.25 26.25
N LYS A 3 -2.15 11.35 26.22
CA LYS A 3 -3.57 11.44 26.57
C LYS A 3 -4.44 11.83 25.39
N ASN A 4 -3.95 12.65 24.47
CA ASN A 4 -4.70 13.09 23.28
C ASN A 4 -3.91 12.76 22.01
N ILE A 5 -4.53 12.00 21.10
CA ILE A 5 -3.92 11.58 19.83
C ILE A 5 -4.73 12.18 18.68
N LEU A 6 -4.06 12.82 17.74
CA LEU A 6 -4.64 13.34 16.51
C LEU A 6 -4.17 12.49 15.32
N ILE A 7 -5.10 11.99 14.52
CA ILE A 7 -4.80 11.24 13.30
C ILE A 7 -5.39 12.01 12.12
N LEU A 8 -4.56 12.35 11.13
CA LEU A 8 -5.00 12.96 9.89
C LEU A 8 -5.05 11.90 8.79
N ASN A 9 -6.26 11.52 8.39
CA ASN A 9 -6.48 10.68 7.23
C ASN A 9 -7.57 11.27 6.33
N MET A 10 -7.17 12.23 5.51
CA MET A 10 -8.04 12.94 4.56
C MET A 10 -8.01 12.30 3.15
N THR A 11 -7.71 11.01 3.09
CA THR A 11 -7.57 10.25 1.84
C THR A 11 -8.88 9.56 1.46
N ARG A 12 -8.85 8.49 0.65
CA ARG A 12 -10.05 7.80 0.14
C ARG A 12 -10.56 6.75 1.13
N MET A 13 -11.78 6.26 0.91
CA MET A 13 -12.40 5.21 1.75
C MET A 13 -11.51 3.98 1.96
N GLY A 14 -10.85 3.47 0.91
CA GLY A 14 -9.96 2.29 1.03
C GLY A 14 -8.77 2.55 1.96
N ASP A 15 -8.16 3.73 1.88
CA ASP A 15 -7.06 4.14 2.74
C ASP A 15 -7.52 4.35 4.20
N LEU A 16 -8.76 4.79 4.41
CA LEU A 16 -9.38 4.88 5.74
C LEU A 16 -9.53 3.49 6.37
N VAL A 17 -10.07 2.51 5.64
CA VAL A 17 -10.15 1.11 6.11
C VAL A 17 -8.76 0.57 6.42
N GLN A 18 -7.80 0.76 5.52
CA GLN A 18 -6.42 0.29 5.69
C GLN A 18 -5.67 1.00 6.83
N SER A 19 -6.18 2.13 7.33
CA SER A 19 -5.64 2.78 8.53
C SER A 19 -6.23 2.27 9.85
N THR A 20 -7.34 1.51 9.82
CA THR A 20 -7.96 0.93 11.03
C THR A 20 -6.98 0.12 11.90
N PRO A 21 -6.03 -0.66 11.34
CA PRO A 21 -5.02 -1.37 12.13
C PRO A 21 -4.11 -0.45 12.95
N ALA A 22 -3.71 0.69 12.37
CA ALA A 22 -2.89 1.68 13.04
C ALA A 22 -3.65 2.29 14.23
N ILE A 23 -4.94 2.60 14.05
CA ILE A 23 -5.81 3.15 15.09
C ILE A 23 -6.02 2.12 16.22
N ALA A 24 -6.28 0.86 15.88
CA ALA A 24 -6.42 -0.22 16.84
C ALA A 24 -5.14 -0.44 17.67
N GLY A 25 -3.98 -0.47 17.00
CA GLY A 25 -2.68 -0.56 17.67
C GLY A 25 -2.42 0.60 18.63
N LEU A 26 -2.75 1.84 18.22
CA LEU A 26 -2.63 3.02 19.09
C LEU A 26 -3.57 2.95 20.29
N ARG A 27 -4.81 2.50 20.12
CA ARG A 27 -5.74 2.27 21.23
C ARG A 27 -5.21 1.25 22.22
N LYS A 28 -4.61 0.16 21.74
CA LYS A 28 -4.02 -0.86 22.60
C LYS A 28 -2.80 -0.34 23.36
N GLN A 29 -1.93 0.41 22.69
CA GLN A 29 -0.74 1.01 23.30
C GLN A 29 -1.10 2.12 24.30
N TYR A 30 -2.17 2.89 24.02
CA TYR A 30 -2.65 4.00 24.84
C TYR A 30 -4.15 3.83 25.17
N PRO A 31 -4.53 2.89 26.07
CA PRO A 31 -5.94 2.54 26.33
C PRO A 31 -6.82 3.72 26.73
N ASN A 32 -6.27 4.64 27.52
CA ASN A 32 -6.97 5.79 28.07
C ASN A 32 -6.86 7.07 27.22
N ALA A 33 -6.15 7.03 26.08
CA ALA A 33 -5.98 8.22 25.26
C ALA A 33 -7.25 8.53 24.45
N SER A 34 -7.62 9.79 24.32
CA SER A 34 -8.66 10.25 23.41
C SER A 34 -8.09 10.33 22.00
N ILE A 35 -8.65 9.56 21.07
CA ILE A 35 -8.24 9.53 19.66
C ILE A 35 -9.21 10.39 18.85
N THR A 36 -8.68 11.44 18.21
CA THR A 36 -9.40 12.26 17.24
C THR A 36 -8.95 11.90 15.81
N LEU A 37 -9.90 11.58 14.94
CA LEU A 37 -9.66 11.32 13.52
C LEU A 37 -10.18 12.48 12.66
N VAL A 38 -9.30 13.03 11.81
CA VAL A 38 -9.67 14.02 10.78
C VAL A 38 -9.90 13.30 9.46
N VAL A 39 -11.08 13.50 8.88
CA VAL A 39 -11.50 12.95 7.57
C VAL A 39 -12.05 14.06 6.67
N THR A 40 -12.21 13.78 5.38
CA THR A 40 -12.93 14.69 4.48
C THR A 40 -14.45 14.50 4.60
N SER A 41 -15.22 15.52 4.22
CA SER A 41 -16.70 15.47 4.21
C SER A 41 -17.28 14.30 3.42
N LEU A 42 -16.60 13.83 2.37
CA LEU A 42 -17.04 12.66 1.59
C LEU A 42 -17.10 11.36 2.39
N PHE A 43 -16.28 11.25 3.43
CA PHE A 43 -16.14 10.02 4.21
C PHE A 43 -16.54 10.23 5.67
N GLU A 44 -17.30 11.29 5.98
CA GLU A 44 -17.82 11.54 7.33
C GLU A 44 -18.66 10.35 7.82
N GLU A 45 -19.69 9.96 7.06
CA GLU A 45 -20.56 8.83 7.41
C GLU A 45 -19.75 7.52 7.53
N PHE A 46 -18.86 7.26 6.57
CA PHE A 46 -17.99 6.09 6.62
C PHE A 46 -17.10 6.07 7.88
N SER A 47 -16.58 7.21 8.29
CA SER A 47 -15.70 7.29 9.45
C SER A 47 -16.37 6.82 10.74
N LYS A 48 -17.72 6.88 10.84
CA LYS A 48 -18.47 6.38 12.00
C LYS A 48 -18.28 4.88 12.20
N LYS A 49 -18.03 4.12 11.14
CA LYS A 49 -17.72 2.68 11.20
C LYS A 49 -16.32 2.35 11.69
N ILE A 50 -15.41 3.32 11.78
CA ILE A 50 -14.03 3.08 12.23
C ILE A 50 -14.01 2.90 13.76
N PRO A 51 -13.58 1.74 14.29
CA PRO A 51 -13.55 1.49 15.73
C PRO A 51 -12.46 2.33 16.42
N SER A 52 -12.50 2.37 17.76
CA SER A 52 -11.45 2.97 18.61
C SER A 52 -11.24 4.49 18.49
N VAL A 53 -12.04 5.20 17.70
CA VAL A 53 -12.04 6.66 17.56
C VAL A 53 -13.05 7.31 18.50
N ASN A 54 -12.60 8.23 19.36
CA ASN A 54 -13.47 8.96 20.29
C ASN A 54 -14.16 10.15 19.62
N LYS A 55 -13.43 10.87 18.76
CA LYS A 55 -13.92 12.08 18.13
C LYS A 55 -13.56 12.12 16.64
N ARG A 56 -14.49 12.61 15.83
CA ARG A 56 -14.31 12.81 14.39
C ARG A 56 -14.36 14.29 14.11
N VAL A 57 -13.49 14.75 13.23
CA VAL A 57 -13.43 16.14 12.77
C VAL A 57 -13.46 16.12 11.25
N VAL A 58 -14.39 16.87 10.68
CA VAL A 58 -14.66 16.85 9.24
C VAL A 58 -14.01 18.07 8.60
N PHE A 59 -13.10 17.80 7.68
CA PHE A 59 -12.50 18.80 6.81
C PHE A 59 -13.26 18.85 5.49
N ASP A 60 -14.10 19.87 5.34
CA ASP A 60 -14.98 20.06 4.18
C ASP A 60 -14.44 21.16 3.26
N ILE A 61 -13.39 20.84 2.50
CA ILE A 61 -12.90 21.79 1.49
C ILE A 61 -13.84 21.87 0.27
N LYS A 62 -14.70 20.86 0.06
CA LYS A 62 -15.58 20.76 -1.11
C LYS A 62 -16.72 21.76 -1.11
N GLN A 63 -17.09 22.31 0.04
CA GLN A 63 -18.03 23.44 0.14
C GLN A 63 -17.61 24.66 -0.71
N PHE A 64 -16.33 24.69 -1.13
CA PHE A 64 -15.76 25.72 -1.99
C PHE A 64 -15.60 25.29 -3.47
N GLU A 65 -15.75 23.99 -3.80
CA GLU A 65 -15.65 23.47 -5.17
C GLU A 65 -17.00 23.46 -5.90
N ASN A 66 -18.10 23.20 -5.17
CA ASN A 66 -19.43 23.01 -5.73
C ASN A 66 -20.37 24.17 -5.37
N ARG A 67 -20.49 25.20 -6.21
CA ARG A 67 -21.55 26.23 -6.09
C ARG A 67 -22.32 26.41 -7.38
N ARG A 68 -23.63 26.63 -7.24
CA ARG A 68 -24.61 26.80 -8.33
C ARG A 68 -24.37 28.12 -9.07
N GLU A 69 -24.76 28.18 -10.35
CA GLU A 69 -24.82 29.43 -11.11
C GLU A 69 -25.62 30.49 -10.33
N GLY A 70 -25.00 31.64 -10.03
CA GLY A 70 -25.63 32.79 -9.37
C GLY A 70 -25.13 33.13 -7.96
N GLU A 71 -24.25 32.33 -7.34
CA GLU A 71 -23.62 32.68 -6.07
C GLU A 71 -22.43 33.65 -6.24
N LYS A 72 -22.20 34.53 -5.25
CA LYS A 72 -21.10 35.53 -5.25
C LYS A 72 -19.75 34.85 -5.53
N GLN A 73 -18.89 35.54 -6.29
CA GLN A 73 -17.52 35.10 -6.55
C GLN A 73 -16.81 34.72 -5.25
N MET A 74 -16.22 33.53 -5.26
CA MET A 74 -15.41 32.99 -4.17
C MET A 74 -14.25 33.94 -3.88
N LEU A 75 -14.17 34.43 -2.63
CA LEU A 75 -13.00 35.14 -2.17
C LEU A 75 -12.10 34.13 -1.48
N TRP A 76 -10.81 34.12 -1.83
CA TRP A 76 -9.80 33.33 -1.12
C TRP A 76 -9.84 33.54 0.40
N VAL A 77 -10.30 34.71 0.84
CA VAL A 77 -10.56 35.07 2.24
C VAL A 77 -11.47 34.05 2.94
N ASP A 78 -12.52 33.55 2.28
CA ASP A 78 -13.45 32.60 2.89
C ASP A 78 -12.78 31.25 3.18
N VAL A 79 -11.92 30.79 2.26
CA VAL A 79 -11.12 29.57 2.44
C VAL A 79 -10.11 29.74 3.56
N TYR A 80 -9.43 30.89 3.62
CA TYR A 80 -8.48 31.19 4.68
C TYR A 80 -9.17 31.25 6.04
N GLN A 81 -10.32 31.92 6.15
CA GLN A 81 -11.10 31.98 7.39
C GLN A 81 -11.59 30.60 7.82
N TYR A 82 -12.05 29.76 6.89
CA TYR A 82 -12.42 28.38 7.19
C TYR A 82 -11.23 27.57 7.70
N LEU A 83 -10.09 27.62 6.99
CA LEU A 83 -8.88 26.90 7.37
C LEU A 83 -8.34 27.38 8.73
N GLU A 84 -8.31 28.69 8.96
CA GLU A 84 -7.92 29.28 10.24
C GLU A 84 -8.83 28.79 11.38
N LYS A 85 -10.15 28.91 11.21
CA LYS A 85 -11.12 28.45 12.21
C LYS A 85 -10.95 26.96 12.51
N PHE A 86 -10.80 26.14 11.46
CA PHE A 86 -10.57 24.70 11.57
C PHE A 86 -9.28 24.38 12.35
N LEU A 87 -8.19 25.07 12.02
CA LEU A 87 -6.89 24.87 12.67
C LEU A 87 -6.88 25.35 14.13
N ILE A 88 -7.54 26.47 14.44
CA ILE A 88 -7.71 26.97 15.82
C ILE A 88 -8.49 25.95 16.65
N GLU A 89 -9.57 25.39 16.10
CA GLU A 89 -10.37 24.37 16.77
C GLU A 89 -9.56 23.10 17.06
N LEU A 90 -8.75 22.65 16.10
CA LEU A 90 -7.86 21.51 16.31
C LEU A 90 -6.78 21.84 17.36
N LYS A 91 -6.16 23.02 17.28
CA LYS A 91 -5.09 23.41 18.19
C LYS A 91 -5.55 23.52 19.65
N GLY A 92 -6.79 23.92 19.90
CA GLY A 92 -7.36 24.07 21.24
C GLY A 92 -7.59 22.77 22.02
N ARG A 93 -7.09 21.61 21.56
CA ARG A 93 -7.34 20.28 22.16
C ARG A 93 -6.09 19.59 22.72
N ASP A 94 -4.98 20.32 22.85
CA ASP A 94 -3.73 19.87 23.50
C ASP A 94 -3.33 18.41 23.15
N TYR A 95 -3.06 18.16 21.87
CA TYR A 95 -2.63 16.84 21.39
C TYR A 95 -1.17 16.54 21.77
N ASP A 96 -0.94 15.35 22.34
CA ASP A 96 0.39 14.88 22.73
C ASP A 96 1.10 14.15 21.58
N LEU A 97 0.33 13.59 20.65
CA LEU A 97 0.78 12.77 19.53
C LEU A 97 -0.03 13.07 18.27
N LEU A 98 0.65 13.24 17.14
CA LEU A 98 0.04 13.40 15.83
C LEU A 98 0.56 12.34 14.86
N ILE A 99 -0.36 11.68 14.16
CA ILE A 99 -0.06 10.77 13.05
C ILE A 99 -0.66 11.33 11.76
N ASN A 100 0.17 11.82 10.85
CA ASN A 100 -0.27 12.31 9.54
C ASN A 100 -0.12 11.22 8.47
N LEU A 101 -1.20 10.47 8.22
CA LEU A 101 -1.26 9.47 7.15
C LEU A 101 -1.64 10.10 5.79
N SER A 102 -1.99 11.39 5.79
CA SER A 102 -2.28 12.14 4.57
C SER A 102 -0.98 12.61 3.93
N HIS A 103 -0.84 12.42 2.62
CA HIS A 103 0.38 12.75 1.88
C HIS A 103 0.28 14.06 1.08
N SER A 104 -0.76 14.88 1.30
CA SER A 104 -0.96 16.15 0.59
C SER A 104 -0.13 17.29 1.19
N LYS A 105 0.30 18.26 0.37
CA LYS A 105 0.97 19.48 0.85
C LYS A 105 0.11 20.24 1.86
N LEU A 106 -1.21 20.28 1.64
CA LEU A 106 -2.17 20.90 2.55
C LEU A 106 -2.13 20.25 3.94
N SER A 107 -2.16 18.91 4.02
CA SER A 107 -2.08 18.21 5.32
C SER A 107 -0.77 18.49 6.05
N ALA A 108 0.35 18.51 5.32
CA ALA A 108 1.67 18.82 5.85
C ALA A 108 1.74 20.26 6.40
N PHE A 109 1.13 21.22 5.70
CA PHE A 109 1.00 22.61 6.16
C PHE A 109 0.11 22.72 7.41
N MET A 110 -1.03 22.02 7.44
CA MET A 110 -1.95 22.07 8.58
C MET A 110 -1.27 21.65 9.88
N ILE A 111 -0.48 20.57 9.85
CA ILE A 111 0.17 20.07 11.07
C ILE A 111 1.34 20.95 11.54
N SER A 112 2.04 21.65 10.63
CA SER A 112 3.12 22.57 11.04
C SER A 112 2.56 23.76 11.81
N TYR A 113 1.34 24.20 11.48
CA TYR A 113 0.61 25.21 12.25
C TYR A 113 0.22 24.74 13.67
N LEU A 114 -0.10 23.45 13.84
CA LEU A 114 -0.49 22.88 15.14
C LEU A 114 0.66 22.86 16.16
N LYS A 115 1.92 22.80 15.70
CA LYS A 115 3.14 22.80 16.54
C LYS A 115 3.16 21.70 17.62
N ILE A 116 2.61 20.53 17.31
CA ILE A 116 2.63 19.36 18.19
C ILE A 116 4.05 18.79 18.20
N LYS A 117 4.57 18.40 19.39
CA LYS A 117 5.96 17.96 19.53
C LYS A 117 6.22 16.57 18.95
N ASN A 118 5.34 15.61 19.22
CA ASN A 118 5.51 14.23 18.74
C ASN A 118 4.65 14.04 17.48
N MET A 119 5.30 14.08 16.32
CA MET A 119 4.64 13.93 15.03
C MET A 119 5.29 12.81 14.21
N PHE A 120 4.45 11.93 13.69
CA PHE A 120 4.83 10.92 12.70
C PHE A 120 4.02 11.16 11.42
N GLY A 121 4.50 10.68 10.28
CA GLY A 121 3.84 10.90 9.00
C GLY A 121 4.61 11.84 8.07
N PHE A 122 3.87 12.47 7.16
CA PHE A 122 4.35 13.61 6.38
C PHE A 122 4.34 14.88 7.23
N GLY A 123 5.32 15.75 7.03
CA GLY A 123 5.49 17.05 7.68
C GLY A 123 5.76 18.17 6.68
N CYS A 124 5.99 19.38 7.18
CA CYS A 124 6.36 20.54 6.36
C CYS A 124 7.60 21.24 6.94
N ASN A 125 8.52 21.68 6.07
CA ASN A 125 9.68 22.48 6.48
C ASN A 125 9.35 23.99 6.48
N GLU A 126 10.33 24.83 6.85
CA GLU A 126 10.19 26.29 6.93
C GLU A 126 9.85 26.95 5.58
N ASN A 127 10.20 26.32 4.46
CA ASN A 127 9.93 26.81 3.12
C ASN A 127 8.53 26.41 2.59
N GLY A 128 7.76 25.65 3.36
CA GLY A 128 6.46 25.14 2.91
C GLY A 128 6.53 23.82 2.13
N ASP A 129 7.73 23.21 2.00
CA ASP A 129 7.90 21.94 1.31
C ASP A 129 7.54 20.76 2.21
N ARG A 130 7.05 19.68 1.58
CA ARG A 130 6.68 18.45 2.27
C ARG A 130 7.94 17.66 2.62
N ILE A 131 8.08 17.32 3.90
CA ILE A 131 9.14 16.43 4.42
C ILE A 131 8.53 15.14 4.98
N THR A 132 9.37 14.16 5.26
CA THR A 132 8.96 12.88 5.86
C THR A 132 9.52 12.76 7.27
N LEU A 133 8.64 12.61 8.27
CA LEU A 133 9.02 12.62 9.69
C LEU A 133 9.29 11.22 10.25
N ASN A 134 9.08 10.16 9.45
CA ASN A 134 9.23 8.77 9.86
C ASN A 134 9.87 7.93 8.74
N PRO A 135 10.76 6.97 9.06
CA PRO A 135 11.39 6.08 8.07
C PRO A 135 10.41 5.30 7.17
N TRP A 136 9.26 4.86 7.69
CA TRP A 136 8.22 4.22 6.88
C TRP A 136 7.56 5.18 5.89
N MET A 137 7.54 6.48 6.19
CA MET A 137 7.03 7.50 5.27
C MET A 137 8.09 7.92 4.24
N GLN A 138 9.38 7.80 4.57
CA GLN A 138 10.46 7.86 3.59
C GLN A 138 10.31 6.69 2.60
N TYR A 139 10.11 5.47 3.12
CA TYR A 139 9.87 4.29 2.30
C TYR A 139 8.65 4.44 1.40
N PHE A 140 7.51 4.88 1.94
CA PHE A 140 6.31 5.18 1.17
C PHE A 140 6.54 6.25 0.09
N GLY A 141 7.48 7.18 0.32
CA GLY A 141 7.88 8.19 -0.67
C GLY A 141 8.77 7.65 -1.80
N THR A 142 9.46 6.53 -1.59
CA THR A 142 10.38 5.92 -2.57
C THR A 142 9.82 4.67 -3.25
N GLU A 143 8.94 3.94 -2.57
CA GLU A 143 8.33 2.70 -3.05
C GLU A 143 7.61 2.85 -4.40
N PRO A 144 6.87 3.95 -4.70
CA PRO A 144 6.20 4.11 -5.99
C PRO A 144 7.12 4.11 -7.22
N PHE A 145 8.43 4.33 -7.01
CA PHE A 145 9.46 4.28 -8.04
C PHE A 145 10.23 2.95 -8.08
N ASN A 146 9.86 2.01 -7.21
CA ASN A 146 10.53 0.73 -6.95
C ASN A 146 9.53 -0.42 -6.73
N ARG A 147 8.30 -0.25 -7.23
CA ARG A 147 7.11 -1.07 -6.95
C ARG A 147 7.32 -2.58 -7.09
N GLN A 148 8.07 -3.00 -8.12
CA GLN A 148 8.35 -4.41 -8.40
C GLN A 148 9.05 -5.15 -7.24
N PHE A 149 9.73 -4.40 -6.36
CA PHE A 149 10.47 -4.88 -5.20
C PHE A 149 9.76 -4.61 -3.87
N ASN A 150 8.58 -4.00 -3.88
CA ASN A 150 7.83 -3.70 -2.66
C ASN A 150 7.33 -5.00 -2.02
N PRO A 151 7.69 -5.28 -0.75
CA PRO A 151 7.17 -6.42 -0.02
C PRO A 151 6.07 -6.07 0.99
N PHE A 152 5.68 -4.79 1.14
CA PHE A 152 4.76 -4.33 2.19
C PHE A 152 3.47 -3.73 1.64
N ASN A 153 2.38 -4.14 2.27
CA ASN A 153 1.08 -3.55 2.07
C ASN A 153 0.95 -2.18 2.77
N LEU A 154 0.06 -1.32 2.28
CA LEU A 154 -0.20 0.00 2.86
C LEU A 154 -0.59 -0.07 4.35
N VAL A 155 -1.35 -1.09 4.75
CA VAL A 155 -1.68 -1.36 6.17
C VAL A 155 -0.41 -1.45 7.02
N GLU A 156 0.61 -2.14 6.51
CA GLU A 156 1.87 -2.31 7.23
C GLU A 156 2.60 -1.00 7.35
N ILE A 157 2.69 -0.25 6.25
CA ILE A 157 3.35 1.06 6.22
C ILE A 157 2.66 2.02 7.20
N PHE A 158 1.33 2.09 7.23
CA PHE A 158 0.57 2.97 8.12
C PHE A 158 0.69 2.57 9.58
N THR A 159 0.53 1.28 9.89
CA THR A 159 0.62 0.77 11.25
C THR A 159 2.02 0.99 11.83
N ARG A 160 3.04 0.74 11.00
CA ARG A 160 4.44 0.90 11.41
C ARG A 160 4.88 2.36 11.51
N CYS A 161 4.36 3.24 10.66
CA CYS A 161 4.52 4.69 10.81
C CYS A 161 3.93 5.19 12.13
N ALA A 162 2.78 4.65 12.55
CA ALA A 162 2.16 4.96 13.82
C ALA A 162 2.91 4.41 15.04
N GLY A 163 4.00 3.66 14.85
CA GLY A 163 4.82 3.10 15.93
C GLY A 163 4.22 1.84 16.57
N VAL A 164 3.30 1.17 15.88
CA VAL A 164 2.59 -0.02 16.36
C VAL A 164 2.72 -1.17 15.34
N LEU A 165 2.37 -2.39 15.76
CA LEU A 165 2.40 -3.58 14.91
C LEU A 165 0.96 -4.03 14.56
N PRO A 166 0.70 -4.54 13.35
CA PRO A 166 -0.61 -5.06 13.00
C PRO A 166 -0.92 -6.33 13.80
N GLU A 167 -2.17 -6.45 14.22
CA GLU A 167 -2.70 -7.66 14.87
C GLU A 167 -2.96 -8.79 13.86
N GLU A 168 -3.39 -9.97 14.34
CA GLU A 168 -3.72 -11.12 13.49
C GLU A 168 -4.87 -10.86 12.53
N ASN A 169 -5.92 -10.21 13.04
CA ASN A 169 -7.09 -9.79 12.27
C ASN A 169 -7.21 -8.28 12.40
N PRO A 170 -6.38 -7.51 11.66
CA PRO A 170 -6.17 -6.13 12.02
C PRO A 170 -7.21 -5.17 11.43
N ILE A 171 -7.85 -5.54 10.31
CA ILE A 171 -8.89 -4.72 9.70
C ILE A 171 -10.24 -5.09 10.32
N SER A 172 -10.94 -4.09 10.82
CA SER A 172 -12.30 -4.24 11.35
C SER A 172 -13.12 -2.97 11.14
N LEU A 173 -14.43 -3.15 11.00
CA LEU A 173 -15.43 -2.08 10.96
C LEU A 173 -16.53 -2.39 11.99
N LEU A 174 -17.16 -1.34 12.50
CA LEU A 174 -18.35 -1.47 13.35
C LEU A 174 -19.55 -1.88 12.51
N SER A 175 -20.24 -2.94 12.94
CA SER A 175 -21.56 -3.34 12.45
C SER A 175 -22.65 -2.66 13.29
N ASN A 176 -23.71 -2.16 12.65
CA ASN A 176 -24.89 -1.66 13.36
C ASN A 176 -25.97 -2.75 13.38
N SER A 177 -26.72 -2.87 14.48
CA SER A 177 -27.83 -3.82 14.60
C SER A 177 -28.95 -3.53 13.59
N ASP A 178 -29.18 -2.26 13.30
CA ASP A 178 -30.24 -1.77 12.40
C ASP A 178 -29.97 -2.13 10.93
N ASP A 179 -28.73 -2.52 10.62
CA ASP A 179 -28.34 -2.96 9.28
C ASP A 179 -29.10 -4.25 8.88
N ASN A 180 -29.50 -5.09 9.84
CA ASN A 180 -30.15 -6.37 9.55
C ASN A 180 -31.59 -6.23 9.02
N ASP A 181 -32.35 -5.26 9.52
CA ASP A 181 -33.74 -5.04 9.12
C ASP A 181 -33.82 -4.48 7.69
N LEU A 182 -32.92 -3.55 7.35
CA LEU A 182 -32.81 -2.98 6.00
C LEU A 182 -32.37 -4.03 4.96
N ILE A 183 -31.41 -4.90 5.31
CA ILE A 183 -31.03 -6.01 4.42
C ILE A 183 -32.17 -7.02 4.30
N ALA A 184 -32.95 -7.28 5.35
CA ALA A 184 -34.12 -8.14 5.26
C ALA A 184 -35.18 -7.60 4.28
N GLU A 185 -35.34 -6.28 4.17
CA GLU A 185 -36.19 -5.66 3.15
C GLU A 185 -35.67 -5.89 1.73
N ILE A 186 -34.36 -5.68 1.50
CA ILE A 186 -33.72 -5.97 0.21
C ILE A 186 -33.91 -7.45 -0.14
N PHE A 187 -33.65 -8.36 0.80
CA PHE A 187 -33.77 -9.79 0.58
C PHE A 187 -35.21 -10.20 0.24
N LYS A 188 -36.20 -9.65 0.95
CA LYS A 188 -37.62 -9.88 0.63
C LYS A 188 -38.00 -9.34 -0.75
N LYS A 189 -37.59 -8.12 -1.06
CA LYS A 189 -37.93 -7.42 -2.32
C LYS A 189 -37.36 -8.16 -3.52
N ASP A 190 -36.09 -8.55 -3.44
CA ASP A 190 -35.33 -9.16 -4.54
C ASP A 190 -35.31 -10.69 -4.47
N ARG A 191 -36.16 -11.29 -3.61
CA ARG A 191 -36.33 -12.74 -3.42
C ARG A 191 -35.02 -13.48 -3.11
N LEU A 192 -34.13 -12.83 -2.38
CA LEU A 192 -32.95 -13.47 -1.79
C LEU A 192 -33.35 -14.20 -0.50
N ASN A 193 -32.63 -15.27 -0.21
CA ASN A 193 -32.74 -16.03 1.04
C ASN A 193 -31.33 -16.46 1.45
N ASP A 194 -31.19 -16.90 2.70
CA ASP A 194 -29.90 -17.31 3.26
C ASP A 194 -29.41 -18.68 2.74
N GLU A 195 -30.22 -19.39 1.95
CA GLU A 195 -29.85 -20.67 1.32
C GLU A 195 -29.12 -20.48 -0.01
N HIS A 196 -29.22 -19.31 -0.63
CA HIS A 196 -28.55 -19.02 -1.90
C HIS A 196 -27.05 -18.73 -1.71
N LEU A 197 -26.24 -19.21 -2.65
CA LEU A 197 -24.86 -18.74 -2.80
C LEU A 197 -24.88 -17.29 -3.34
N LEU A 198 -24.73 -16.31 -2.46
CA LEU A 198 -24.71 -14.90 -2.84
C LEU A 198 -23.30 -14.44 -3.24
N VAL A 199 -23.16 -13.91 -4.45
CA VAL A 199 -21.89 -13.36 -4.96
C VAL A 199 -22.07 -11.88 -5.30
N GLY A 200 -21.33 -11.03 -4.58
CA GLY A 200 -21.25 -9.61 -4.89
C GLY A 200 -20.25 -9.35 -6.02
N ILE A 201 -20.59 -8.43 -6.93
CA ILE A 201 -19.68 -7.92 -7.96
C ILE A 201 -19.60 -6.40 -7.86
N GLN A 202 -18.42 -5.89 -7.50
CA GLN A 202 -18.10 -4.45 -7.60
C GLN A 202 -17.23 -4.26 -8.86
N ALA A 203 -17.90 -4.05 -10.00
CA ALA A 203 -17.27 -3.92 -11.32
C ALA A 203 -16.64 -2.54 -11.57
N GLY A 204 -17.06 -1.54 -10.80
CA GLY A 204 -16.59 -0.17 -10.85
C GLY A 204 -15.12 0.03 -10.48
N SER A 205 -14.59 1.21 -10.82
CA SER A 205 -13.29 1.73 -10.34
C SER A 205 -13.16 3.20 -10.71
N SER A 206 -12.42 3.97 -9.92
CA SER A 206 -12.17 5.40 -10.18
C SER A 206 -11.40 5.66 -11.48
N LEU A 207 -10.75 4.65 -12.05
CA LEU A 207 -10.06 4.72 -13.34
C LEU A 207 -10.58 3.59 -14.24
N GLU A 208 -11.11 3.93 -15.41
CA GLU A 208 -11.69 2.94 -16.35
C GLU A 208 -10.70 1.83 -16.72
N ARG A 209 -9.43 2.18 -16.91
CA ARG A 209 -8.35 1.22 -17.21
C ARG A 209 -8.07 0.18 -16.10
N ARG A 210 -8.65 0.36 -14.91
CA ARG A 210 -8.56 -0.62 -13.81
C ARG A 210 -9.75 -1.58 -13.79
N ARG A 211 -10.73 -1.43 -14.68
CA ARG A 211 -11.94 -2.24 -14.71
C ARG A 211 -11.73 -3.46 -15.60
N TRP A 212 -12.20 -4.61 -15.13
CA TRP A 212 -12.43 -5.75 -16.00
C TRP A 212 -13.60 -5.46 -16.96
N SER A 213 -13.65 -6.13 -18.12
CA SER A 213 -14.67 -5.79 -19.12
C SER A 213 -16.08 -6.22 -18.68
N PRO A 214 -17.14 -5.50 -19.08
CA PRO A 214 -18.52 -5.88 -18.77
C PRO A 214 -18.84 -7.32 -19.19
N GLU A 215 -18.39 -7.73 -20.39
CA GLU A 215 -18.60 -9.07 -20.92
C GLU A 215 -17.87 -10.13 -20.09
N SER A 216 -16.72 -9.78 -19.51
CA SER A 216 -15.98 -10.70 -18.66
C SER A 216 -16.71 -10.93 -17.32
N PHE A 217 -17.27 -9.87 -16.73
CA PHE A 217 -18.13 -9.99 -15.55
C PHE A 217 -19.40 -10.78 -15.86
N ALA A 218 -20.05 -10.52 -16.99
CA ALA A 218 -21.24 -11.25 -17.44
C ALA A 218 -20.96 -12.76 -17.62
N ASN A 219 -19.87 -13.10 -18.31
CA ASN A 219 -19.47 -14.50 -18.50
C ASN A 219 -19.15 -15.21 -17.16
N LEU A 220 -18.57 -14.50 -16.19
CA LEU A 220 -18.35 -15.04 -14.85
C LEU A 220 -19.67 -15.25 -14.12
N ALA A 221 -20.56 -14.25 -14.14
CA ALA A 221 -21.90 -14.33 -13.54
C ALA A 221 -22.67 -15.53 -14.09
N ASP A 222 -22.72 -15.68 -15.42
CA ASP A 222 -23.39 -16.80 -16.08
C ASP A 222 -22.83 -18.15 -15.62
N GLY A 223 -21.50 -18.28 -15.55
CA GLY A 223 -20.85 -19.50 -15.09
C GLY A 223 -21.18 -19.82 -13.63
N LEU A 224 -21.22 -18.82 -12.75
CA LEU A 224 -21.55 -19.01 -11.33
C LEU A 224 -23.01 -19.41 -11.14
N VAL A 225 -23.93 -18.80 -11.90
CA VAL A 225 -25.35 -19.17 -11.89
C VAL A 225 -25.53 -20.60 -12.38
N GLU A 226 -24.99 -20.92 -13.57
CA GLU A 226 -25.19 -22.21 -14.22
C GLU A 226 -24.62 -23.39 -13.41
N ASN A 227 -23.45 -23.19 -12.79
CA ASN A 227 -22.73 -24.29 -12.14
C ASN A 227 -22.94 -24.37 -10.64
N LEU A 228 -23.27 -23.26 -9.97
CA LEU A 228 -23.38 -23.19 -8.51
C LEU A 228 -24.75 -22.70 -8.02
N GLY A 229 -25.68 -22.35 -8.92
CA GLY A 229 -26.98 -21.78 -8.56
C GLY A 229 -26.84 -20.44 -7.82
N ALA A 230 -25.77 -19.69 -8.10
CA ALA A 230 -25.47 -18.45 -7.40
C ALA A 230 -26.45 -17.34 -7.75
N LYS A 231 -26.74 -16.46 -6.78
CA LYS A 231 -27.39 -15.16 -7.02
C LYS A 231 -26.32 -14.08 -7.10
N ILE A 232 -26.39 -13.25 -8.13
CA ILE A 232 -25.37 -12.22 -8.38
C ILE A 232 -25.93 -10.87 -7.94
N VAL A 233 -25.12 -10.09 -7.21
CA VAL A 233 -25.49 -8.74 -6.79
C VAL A 233 -24.47 -7.74 -7.30
N LEU A 234 -24.91 -6.81 -8.16
CA LEU A 234 -24.06 -5.72 -8.64
C LEU A 234 -24.03 -4.58 -7.63
N LEU A 235 -22.82 -4.17 -7.27
CA LEU A 235 -22.52 -3.10 -6.33
C LEU A 235 -21.81 -1.96 -7.07
N GLY A 236 -22.04 -0.74 -6.61
CA GLY A 236 -21.36 0.43 -7.14
C GLY A 236 -22.04 1.73 -6.74
N VAL A 237 -21.45 2.83 -7.20
CA VAL A 237 -22.03 4.17 -7.02
C VAL A 237 -22.93 4.55 -8.20
N ASP A 238 -23.75 5.57 -8.05
CA ASP A 238 -24.71 6.01 -9.08
C ASP A 238 -24.08 6.27 -10.45
N SER A 239 -22.87 6.81 -10.49
CA SER A 239 -22.12 7.06 -11.73
C SER A 239 -21.69 5.79 -12.49
N GLU A 240 -21.88 4.61 -11.90
CA GLU A 240 -21.53 3.31 -12.48
C GLU A 240 -22.75 2.56 -13.02
N LYS A 241 -23.96 3.15 -13.01
CA LYS A 241 -25.19 2.52 -13.52
C LYS A 241 -25.07 2.00 -14.95
N LYS A 242 -24.49 2.80 -15.86
CA LYS A 242 -24.29 2.38 -17.26
C LYS A 242 -23.42 1.11 -17.36
N LEU A 243 -22.40 0.99 -16.51
CA LEU A 243 -21.56 -0.20 -16.46
C LEU A 243 -22.34 -1.42 -15.97
N ALA A 244 -23.20 -1.26 -14.96
CA ALA A 244 -24.07 -2.33 -14.48
C ALA A 244 -25.06 -2.79 -15.57
N GLU A 245 -25.67 -1.85 -16.28
CA GLU A 245 -26.56 -2.14 -17.42
C GLU A 245 -25.83 -2.93 -18.52
N GLU A 246 -24.61 -2.52 -18.89
CA GLU A 246 -23.79 -3.25 -19.89
C GLU A 246 -23.50 -4.69 -19.46
N ILE A 247 -23.25 -4.93 -18.16
CA ILE A 247 -23.04 -6.28 -17.62
C ILE A 247 -24.31 -7.12 -17.74
N ILE A 248 -25.46 -6.57 -17.32
CA ILE A 248 -26.74 -7.28 -17.33
C ILE A 248 -27.13 -7.65 -18.76
N LEU A 249 -27.05 -6.69 -19.70
CA LEU A 249 -27.37 -6.90 -21.11
C LEU A 249 -26.44 -7.93 -21.79
N SER A 250 -25.24 -8.13 -21.25
CA SER A 250 -24.27 -9.10 -21.76
C SER A 250 -24.45 -10.51 -21.16
N ALA A 251 -25.26 -10.66 -20.11
CA ALA A 251 -25.43 -11.91 -19.38
C ALA A 251 -26.59 -12.73 -19.93
N LYS A 252 -26.44 -14.06 -19.93
CA LYS A 252 -27.51 -14.99 -20.32
C LYS A 252 -28.56 -15.14 -19.21
N TYR A 253 -28.15 -15.05 -17.95
CA TYR A 253 -29.01 -15.22 -16.78
C TYR A 253 -29.35 -13.88 -16.11
N GLU A 254 -29.82 -12.89 -16.87
CA GLU A 254 -30.11 -11.53 -16.37
C GLU A 254 -31.06 -11.50 -15.15
N ASN A 255 -32.03 -12.43 -15.07
CA ASN A 255 -32.99 -12.53 -13.96
C ASN A 255 -32.36 -12.99 -12.63
N GLU A 256 -31.13 -13.50 -12.68
CA GLU A 256 -30.34 -13.94 -11.53
C GLU A 256 -29.36 -12.85 -11.05
N ILE A 257 -29.33 -11.70 -11.74
CA ILE A 257 -28.49 -10.55 -11.44
C ILE A 257 -29.35 -9.43 -10.84
N ILE A 258 -29.07 -9.08 -9.59
CA ILE A 258 -29.75 -8.00 -8.87
C ILE A 258 -28.86 -6.76 -8.91
N ASP A 259 -29.33 -5.70 -9.54
CA ASP A 259 -28.62 -4.43 -9.60
C ASP A 259 -28.91 -3.56 -8.38
N LEU A 260 -27.91 -3.36 -7.52
CA LEU A 260 -27.94 -2.43 -6.39
C LEU A 260 -27.00 -1.22 -6.58
N THR A 261 -26.55 -0.97 -7.82
CA THR A 261 -25.65 0.13 -8.16
C THR A 261 -26.31 1.48 -7.87
N GLY A 262 -25.70 2.27 -6.98
CA GLY A 262 -26.24 3.56 -6.52
C GLY A 262 -27.49 3.45 -5.63
N LYS A 263 -27.86 2.24 -5.19
CA LYS A 263 -29.08 1.99 -4.39
C LYS A 263 -28.79 1.66 -2.92
N THR A 264 -27.52 1.69 -2.52
CA THR A 264 -27.08 1.42 -1.14
C THR A 264 -26.33 2.62 -0.56
N ASN A 265 -26.53 2.86 0.74
CA ASN A 265 -25.62 3.68 1.53
C ASN A 265 -24.45 2.82 2.08
N ILE A 266 -23.53 3.43 2.82
CA ILE A 266 -22.35 2.73 3.36
C ILE A 266 -22.72 1.62 4.35
N ASP A 267 -23.73 1.83 5.18
CA ASP A 267 -24.20 0.86 6.17
C ASP A 267 -24.78 -0.37 5.46
N GLN A 268 -25.69 -0.14 4.51
CA GLN A 268 -26.29 -1.18 3.68
C GLN A 268 -25.24 -1.92 2.84
N LEU A 269 -24.28 -1.21 2.23
CA LEU A 269 -23.19 -1.84 1.49
C LEU A 269 -22.38 -2.78 2.38
N THR A 270 -22.00 -2.31 3.58
CA THR A 270 -21.19 -3.10 4.52
C THR A 270 -21.92 -4.38 4.94
N ALA A 271 -23.20 -4.25 5.28
CA ALA A 271 -24.02 -5.38 5.72
C ALA A 271 -24.35 -6.37 4.60
N LEU A 272 -24.58 -5.88 3.38
CA LEU A 272 -24.78 -6.71 2.21
C LEU A 272 -23.52 -7.49 1.85
N VAL A 273 -22.36 -6.82 1.82
CA VAL A 273 -21.07 -7.47 1.55
C VAL A 273 -20.79 -8.55 2.59
N ALA A 274 -21.08 -8.31 3.86
CA ALA A 274 -20.93 -9.29 4.94
C ALA A 274 -21.78 -10.56 4.77
N ARG A 275 -22.86 -10.53 3.98
CA ARG A 275 -23.68 -11.70 3.65
C ARG A 275 -23.28 -12.40 2.36
N CYS A 276 -22.45 -11.78 1.52
CA CYS A 276 -21.94 -12.45 0.34
C CYS A 276 -20.94 -13.55 0.75
N SER A 277 -21.02 -14.72 0.11
CA SER A 277 -19.99 -15.75 0.24
C SER A 277 -18.70 -15.34 -0.46
N TYR A 278 -18.84 -14.62 -1.58
CA TYR A 278 -17.73 -14.06 -2.35
C TYR A 278 -18.01 -12.63 -2.79
N LEU A 279 -16.98 -11.79 -2.79
CA LEU A 279 -16.95 -10.51 -3.50
C LEU A 279 -15.93 -10.56 -4.64
N VAL A 280 -16.38 -10.42 -5.88
CA VAL A 280 -15.52 -10.22 -7.04
C VAL A 280 -15.37 -8.72 -7.29
N THR A 281 -14.14 -8.21 -7.29
CA THR A 281 -13.93 -6.76 -7.39
C THR A 281 -12.58 -6.39 -7.96
N ASN A 282 -12.51 -5.23 -8.62
CA ASN A 282 -11.24 -4.57 -8.89
C ASN A 282 -10.64 -3.99 -7.59
N ASP A 283 -9.42 -3.44 -7.67
CA ASP A 283 -8.83 -2.63 -6.59
C ASP A 283 -9.68 -1.37 -6.28
N THR A 284 -10.58 -1.49 -5.29
CA THR A 284 -11.55 -0.47 -4.88
C THR A 284 -11.74 -0.43 -3.35
N GLY A 285 -12.37 0.63 -2.84
CA GLY A 285 -12.68 0.72 -1.41
C GLY A 285 -13.56 -0.42 -0.88
N THR A 286 -14.49 -0.94 -1.71
CA THR A 286 -15.38 -2.06 -1.34
C THR A 286 -14.60 -3.35 -1.07
N MET A 287 -13.46 -3.56 -1.75
CA MET A 287 -12.55 -4.69 -1.47
C MET A 287 -12.05 -4.67 -0.03
N HIS A 288 -11.69 -3.49 0.49
CA HIS A 288 -11.22 -3.36 1.87
C HIS A 288 -12.37 -3.48 2.88
N VAL A 289 -13.59 -3.03 2.52
CA VAL A 289 -14.78 -3.28 3.35
C VAL A 289 -15.03 -4.78 3.48
N ALA A 290 -14.97 -5.55 2.38
CA ALA A 290 -15.07 -7.00 2.42
C ALA A 290 -14.03 -7.66 3.33
N ALA A 291 -12.78 -7.18 3.29
CA ALA A 291 -11.71 -7.67 4.16
C ALA A 291 -12.04 -7.43 5.64
N ALA A 292 -12.66 -6.29 5.95
CA ALA A 292 -13.05 -5.91 7.30
C ALA A 292 -14.22 -6.72 7.88
N VAL A 293 -15.12 -7.22 7.02
CA VAL A 293 -16.32 -7.98 7.43
C VAL A 293 -16.18 -9.49 7.22
N GLY A 294 -15.03 -9.95 6.74
CA GLY A 294 -14.71 -11.38 6.60
C GLY A 294 -15.24 -12.05 5.33
N THR A 295 -15.70 -11.28 4.34
CA THR A 295 -16.16 -11.80 3.05
C THR A 295 -14.97 -12.28 2.21
N THR A 296 -15.08 -13.45 1.58
CA THR A 296 -14.02 -13.98 0.71
C THR A 296 -13.90 -13.12 -0.55
N ILE A 297 -12.71 -12.57 -0.82
CA ILE A 297 -12.48 -11.67 -1.95
C ILE A 297 -11.82 -12.40 -3.10
N ILE A 298 -12.33 -12.14 -4.31
CA ILE A 298 -11.68 -12.42 -5.59
C ILE A 298 -11.26 -11.07 -6.19
N GLY A 299 -10.01 -10.67 -5.94
CA GLY A 299 -9.47 -9.36 -6.27
C GLY A 299 -8.79 -9.32 -7.63
N LEU A 300 -9.16 -8.35 -8.46
CA LEU A 300 -8.62 -8.15 -9.81
C LEU A 300 -7.74 -6.91 -9.88
N PHE A 301 -6.45 -7.10 -10.21
CA PHE A 301 -5.46 -6.03 -10.20
C PHE A 301 -4.96 -5.73 -11.61
N PHE A 302 -5.40 -4.60 -12.15
CA PHE A 302 -5.10 -4.14 -13.50
C PHE A 302 -4.44 -2.75 -13.53
N ALA A 303 -3.79 -2.44 -14.66
CA ALA A 303 -3.07 -1.20 -14.89
C ALA A 303 -2.08 -0.90 -13.75
N HIS A 304 -2.22 0.24 -13.07
CA HIS A 304 -1.32 0.61 -11.97
C HIS A 304 -1.70 -0.05 -10.64
N ALA A 305 -2.80 -0.78 -10.51
CA ALA A 305 -3.11 -1.48 -9.26
C ALA A 305 -2.08 -2.60 -9.05
N HIS A 306 -1.42 -2.62 -7.90
CA HIS A 306 -0.44 -3.64 -7.55
C HIS A 306 -0.84 -4.32 -6.24
N PRO A 307 -1.04 -5.65 -6.24
CA PRO A 307 -1.55 -6.33 -5.04
C PRO A 307 -0.60 -6.27 -3.84
N TYR A 308 0.71 -6.13 -4.03
CA TYR A 308 1.63 -5.95 -2.90
C TYR A 308 1.38 -4.63 -2.15
N GLU A 309 0.81 -3.62 -2.81
CA GLU A 309 0.49 -2.32 -2.19
C GLU A 309 -0.88 -2.33 -1.51
N THR A 310 -1.92 -2.88 -2.16
CA THR A 310 -3.32 -2.70 -1.74
C THR A 310 -4.17 -3.98 -1.72
N ALA A 311 -3.59 -5.19 -1.83
CA ALA A 311 -4.36 -6.41 -1.60
C ALA A 311 -5.06 -6.39 -0.22
N PRO A 312 -6.21 -7.07 -0.10
CA PRO A 312 -6.93 -7.14 1.17
C PRO A 312 -6.02 -7.71 2.26
N TYR A 313 -5.89 -6.96 3.36
CA TYR A 313 -5.04 -7.34 4.48
C TYR A 313 -5.80 -8.29 5.41
N SER A 314 -5.94 -9.51 4.95
CA SER A 314 -6.55 -10.64 5.65
C SER A 314 -6.26 -11.92 4.86
N PRO A 315 -6.16 -13.08 5.51
CA PRO A 315 -5.82 -14.32 4.81
C PRO A 315 -7.02 -14.91 4.04
N GLY A 316 -6.74 -15.79 3.08
CA GLY A 316 -7.76 -16.62 2.41
C GLY A 316 -8.44 -15.98 1.21
N HIS A 317 -7.93 -14.87 0.69
CA HIS A 317 -8.47 -14.22 -0.51
C HIS A 317 -7.70 -14.62 -1.76
N LEU A 318 -8.38 -14.60 -2.91
CA LEU A 318 -7.81 -14.95 -4.21
C LEU A 318 -7.52 -13.68 -5.01
N ILE A 319 -6.32 -13.55 -5.55
CA ILE A 319 -5.86 -12.34 -6.24
C ILE A 319 -5.37 -12.70 -7.64
N PHE A 320 -5.91 -12.03 -8.65
CA PHE A 320 -5.50 -12.16 -10.04
C PHE A 320 -4.73 -10.92 -10.50
N GLN A 321 -3.57 -11.15 -11.11
CA GLN A 321 -2.74 -10.10 -11.71
C GLN A 321 -2.14 -10.62 -13.02
N ALA A 322 -2.07 -9.78 -14.06
CA ALA A 322 -1.34 -10.14 -15.28
C ALA A 322 0.17 -10.29 -15.00
N ARG A 323 0.79 -11.34 -15.55
CA ARG A 323 2.24 -11.60 -15.52
C ARG A 323 2.83 -11.27 -16.89
N ILE A 324 3.02 -9.97 -17.15
CA ILE A 324 3.50 -9.42 -18.43
C ILE A 324 4.61 -8.39 -18.20
N PRO A 325 5.47 -8.10 -19.19
CA PRO A 325 6.65 -7.25 -18.99
C PRO A 325 6.38 -5.83 -18.47
N CYS A 326 5.21 -5.25 -18.76
CA CYS A 326 4.85 -3.91 -18.29
C CYS A 326 4.21 -3.87 -16.89
N ALA A 327 3.92 -5.02 -16.28
CA ALA A 327 3.27 -5.11 -14.96
C ALA A 327 4.31 -5.37 -13.85
N PRO A 328 4.25 -4.66 -12.70
CA PRO A 328 3.32 -3.57 -12.38
C PRO A 328 3.67 -2.26 -13.13
N CYS A 329 2.67 -1.57 -13.69
CA CYS A 329 2.90 -0.35 -14.47
C CYS A 329 3.26 0.85 -13.56
N SER A 330 4.30 1.62 -13.84
CA SER A 330 4.65 2.83 -13.07
C SER A 330 3.54 3.88 -13.04
N TYR A 331 3.41 4.62 -11.93
CA TYR A 331 2.47 5.75 -11.83
C TYR A 331 2.78 6.82 -12.89
N GLY A 332 1.74 7.48 -13.42
CA GLY A 332 1.90 8.57 -14.39
C GLY A 332 2.17 8.13 -15.83
N VAL A 333 2.33 6.84 -16.10
CA VAL A 333 2.44 6.31 -17.47
C VAL A 333 1.05 6.15 -18.07
N GLU A 334 0.79 6.82 -19.20
CA GLU A 334 -0.44 6.62 -19.95
C GLU A 334 -0.42 5.27 -20.67
N CYS A 335 -1.48 4.48 -20.47
CA CYS A 335 -1.58 3.14 -21.04
C CYS A 335 -2.39 3.19 -22.33
N ASN A 336 -1.72 3.02 -23.47
CA ASN A 336 -2.36 3.03 -24.78
C ASN A 336 -3.15 1.75 -25.08
N ASN A 337 -2.86 0.65 -24.38
CA ASN A 337 -3.56 -0.63 -24.58
C ASN A 337 -3.56 -1.44 -23.28
N VAL A 338 -4.72 -1.59 -22.66
CA VAL A 338 -4.91 -2.26 -21.36
C VAL A 338 -4.91 -3.78 -21.53
N ILE A 339 -3.82 -4.33 -22.09
CA ILE A 339 -3.69 -5.77 -22.39
C ILE A 339 -3.79 -6.65 -21.15
N CYS A 340 -3.44 -6.14 -19.97
CA CYS A 340 -3.47 -6.88 -18.71
C CYS A 340 -4.88 -7.39 -18.35
N VAL A 341 -5.93 -6.61 -18.67
CA VAL A 341 -7.33 -6.99 -18.45
C VAL A 341 -7.69 -8.25 -19.24
N ARG A 342 -7.13 -8.41 -20.44
CA ARG A 342 -7.41 -9.55 -21.34
C ARG A 342 -6.69 -10.84 -20.94
N LYS A 343 -5.70 -10.78 -20.03
CA LYS A 343 -4.96 -11.95 -19.55
C LYS A 343 -5.69 -12.71 -18.44
N VAL A 344 -6.63 -12.04 -17.78
CA VAL A 344 -7.46 -12.65 -16.73
C VAL A 344 -8.78 -13.09 -17.35
N HIS A 345 -8.96 -14.40 -17.52
CA HIS A 345 -10.15 -14.98 -18.16
C HIS A 345 -11.20 -15.43 -17.15
N PRO A 346 -12.51 -15.27 -17.44
CA PRO A 346 -13.59 -15.70 -16.55
C PRO A 346 -13.54 -17.17 -16.15
N LYS A 347 -13.13 -18.05 -17.08
CA LYS A 347 -12.97 -19.49 -16.81
C LYS A 347 -12.00 -19.78 -15.66
N HIS A 348 -10.94 -18.98 -15.49
CA HIS A 348 -9.96 -19.19 -14.43
C HIS A 348 -10.58 -18.86 -13.07
N LEU A 349 -11.32 -17.75 -12.98
CA LEU A 349 -12.03 -17.35 -11.75
C LEU A 349 -13.10 -18.38 -11.40
N LEU A 350 -13.92 -18.77 -12.38
CA LEU A 350 -15.00 -19.74 -12.19
C LEU A 350 -14.46 -21.06 -11.62
N SER A 351 -13.44 -21.64 -12.25
CA SER A 351 -12.82 -22.89 -11.79
C SER A 351 -12.28 -22.76 -10.36
N MET A 352 -11.60 -21.66 -10.03
CA MET A 352 -11.07 -21.45 -8.69
C MET A 352 -12.18 -21.31 -7.64
N ILE A 353 -13.23 -20.54 -7.94
CA ILE A 353 -14.39 -20.35 -7.04
C ILE A 353 -15.14 -21.67 -6.84
N GLN A 354 -15.37 -22.44 -7.91
CA GLN A 354 -16.03 -23.75 -7.83
C GLN A 354 -15.25 -24.72 -6.93
N ASN A 355 -13.94 -24.86 -7.16
CA ASN A 355 -13.09 -25.73 -6.34
C ASN A 355 -13.12 -25.29 -4.87
N HIS A 356 -12.98 -23.99 -4.60
CA HIS A 356 -13.02 -23.48 -3.23
C HIS A 356 -14.39 -23.65 -2.58
N TYR A 357 -15.49 -23.48 -3.31
CA TYR A 357 -16.83 -23.69 -2.81
C TYR A 357 -17.09 -25.16 -2.42
N ILE A 358 -16.56 -26.10 -3.20
CA ILE A 358 -16.72 -27.54 -2.95
C ILE A 358 -15.77 -28.04 -1.85
N GLU A 359 -14.53 -27.57 -1.83
CA GLU A 359 -13.46 -28.16 -1.01
C GLU A 359 -13.05 -27.32 0.19
N GLY A 360 -13.40 -26.04 0.21
CA GLY A 360 -13.06 -25.10 1.28
C GLY A 360 -11.61 -24.59 1.27
N PHE A 361 -10.85 -24.81 0.19
CA PHE A 361 -9.50 -24.28 0.04
C PHE A 361 -9.13 -23.97 -1.41
N TRP A 362 -8.17 -23.06 -1.62
CA TRP A 362 -7.64 -22.72 -2.93
C TRP A 362 -6.64 -23.77 -3.41
N ARG A 363 -6.99 -24.51 -4.47
CA ARG A 363 -6.09 -25.49 -5.08
C ARG A 363 -4.91 -24.82 -5.77
N ARG A 364 -3.75 -25.46 -5.68
CA ARG A 364 -2.61 -25.14 -6.55
C ARG A 364 -2.89 -25.64 -7.96
N LEU A 365 -2.43 -24.86 -8.95
CA LEU A 365 -2.57 -25.16 -10.36
C LEU A 365 -1.22 -25.53 -10.95
N ASP A 366 -1.24 -26.52 -11.84
CA ASP A 366 -0.06 -26.84 -12.64
C ASP A 366 0.16 -25.73 -13.69
N PRO A 367 1.42 -25.35 -13.98
CA PRO A 367 1.72 -24.38 -15.02
C PRO A 367 1.30 -24.92 -16.39
N THR A 368 0.32 -24.26 -17.03
CA THR A 368 -0.16 -24.55 -18.39
C THR A 368 0.10 -23.35 -19.29
N SER A 369 0.07 -23.57 -20.61
CA SER A 369 0.30 -22.50 -21.60
C SER A 369 -0.68 -21.34 -21.47
N ASP A 370 -1.91 -21.58 -21.02
CA ASP A 370 -2.94 -20.56 -20.79
C ASP A 370 -2.82 -19.83 -19.44
N LEU A 371 -1.91 -20.25 -18.56
CA LEU A 371 -1.64 -19.64 -17.25
C LEU A 371 -0.26 -18.95 -17.14
N ASN A 372 0.57 -19.02 -18.19
CA ASN A 372 1.91 -18.43 -18.16
C ASN A 372 1.94 -16.89 -18.05
N GLU A 373 0.86 -16.22 -18.45
CA GLU A 373 0.74 -14.76 -18.46
C GLU A 373 -0.11 -14.21 -17.30
N ILE A 374 -0.38 -15.03 -16.28
CA ILE A 374 -1.16 -14.65 -15.11
C ILE A 374 -0.47 -15.10 -13.83
N ASN A 375 -0.51 -14.24 -12.82
CA ASN A 375 -0.24 -14.62 -11.45
C ASN A 375 -1.59 -14.78 -10.74
N ILE A 376 -1.74 -15.90 -10.03
CA ILE A 376 -2.85 -16.16 -9.12
C ILE A 376 -2.26 -16.34 -7.74
N TYR A 377 -2.67 -15.51 -6.80
CA TYR A 377 -2.18 -15.55 -5.43
C TYR A 377 -3.30 -15.83 -4.44
N GLU A 378 -2.93 -16.47 -3.35
CA GLU A 378 -3.72 -16.50 -2.12
C GLU A 378 -3.10 -15.55 -1.10
N THR A 379 -3.92 -14.71 -0.47
CA THR A 379 -3.45 -13.87 0.63
C THR A 379 -3.18 -14.71 1.88
N CYS A 380 -2.01 -14.51 2.48
CA CYS A 380 -1.60 -15.16 3.72
C CYS A 380 -1.04 -14.09 4.67
N ILE A 381 -1.26 -14.23 5.97
CA ILE A 381 -0.55 -13.42 6.98
C ILE A 381 0.61 -14.24 7.53
N GLY A 382 1.84 -13.76 7.32
CA GLY A 382 3.04 -14.41 7.85
C GLY A 382 3.16 -14.26 9.38
N LYS A 383 4.02 -15.07 9.99
CA LYS A 383 4.36 -14.95 11.43
C LYS A 383 4.97 -13.58 11.77
N ASP A 384 5.57 -12.94 10.77
CA ASP A 384 6.12 -11.58 10.80
C ASP A 384 5.04 -10.49 10.71
N ARG A 385 3.75 -10.85 10.72
CA ARG A 385 2.62 -9.95 10.50
C ARG A 385 2.78 -9.15 9.20
N ARG A 386 3.25 -9.82 8.15
CA ARG A 386 3.33 -9.29 6.80
C ARG A 386 2.26 -9.93 5.93
N LEU A 387 1.65 -9.13 5.06
CA LEU A 387 0.80 -9.69 4.00
C LEU A 387 1.70 -10.38 2.98
N ARG A 388 1.45 -11.66 2.75
CA ARG A 388 2.13 -12.48 1.75
C ARG A 388 1.13 -12.85 0.66
N LEU A 389 1.60 -12.80 -0.58
CA LEU A 389 0.86 -13.25 -1.75
C LEU A 389 1.44 -14.59 -2.18
N ARG A 390 0.87 -15.67 -1.64
CA ARG A 390 1.33 -17.03 -1.92
C ARG A 390 0.92 -17.43 -3.33
N PRO A 391 1.85 -17.69 -4.26
CA PRO A 391 1.49 -18.08 -5.62
C PRO A 391 0.81 -19.46 -5.62
N LEU A 392 -0.30 -19.56 -6.35
CA LEU A 392 -1.01 -20.82 -6.60
C LEU A 392 -0.55 -21.50 -7.89
N ILE A 393 0.18 -20.78 -8.74
CA ILE A 393 0.89 -21.32 -9.90
C ILE A 393 2.39 -21.28 -9.60
N LYS A 394 3.08 -22.42 -9.69
CA LYS A 394 4.54 -22.50 -9.52
C LYS A 394 5.27 -21.99 -10.77
N ASN A 395 5.25 -20.67 -10.95
CA ASN A 395 5.99 -20.02 -12.02
C ASN A 395 7.51 -20.09 -11.76
N SER A 396 8.31 -19.97 -12.83
CA SER A 396 9.78 -19.87 -12.70
C SER A 396 10.18 -18.67 -11.86
N LEU A 397 11.14 -18.88 -10.96
CA LEU A 397 11.71 -17.86 -10.09
C LEU A 397 12.34 -16.73 -10.93
N THR A 398 12.13 -15.49 -10.52
CA THR A 398 12.76 -14.32 -11.17
C THR A 398 13.66 -13.58 -10.19
N LEU A 399 14.56 -12.73 -10.73
CA LEU A 399 15.39 -11.87 -9.91
C LEU A 399 14.54 -10.91 -9.05
N ASN A 400 13.42 -10.43 -9.58
CA ASN A 400 12.47 -9.58 -8.84
C ASN A 400 11.86 -10.30 -7.64
N ASP A 401 11.56 -11.59 -7.74
CA ASP A 401 11.01 -12.37 -6.63
C ASP A 401 12.05 -12.54 -5.51
N VAL A 402 13.31 -12.83 -5.86
CA VAL A 402 14.43 -12.88 -4.91
C VAL A 402 14.61 -11.54 -4.20
N PHE A 403 14.67 -10.45 -4.97
CA PHE A 403 14.88 -9.12 -4.41
C PHE A 403 13.72 -8.67 -3.52
N ARG A 404 12.47 -8.97 -3.88
CA ARG A 404 11.30 -8.65 -3.05
C ARG A 404 11.39 -9.30 -1.67
N GLU A 405 11.75 -10.57 -1.60
CA GLU A 405 11.86 -11.27 -0.31
C GLU A 405 13.06 -10.81 0.53
N ILE A 406 14.24 -10.57 -0.06
CA ILE A 406 15.36 -9.99 0.72
C ILE A 406 15.06 -8.56 1.17
N TYR A 407 14.34 -7.76 0.37
CA TYR A 407 13.92 -6.42 0.77
C TYR A 407 12.96 -6.42 1.95
N SER A 408 12.14 -7.47 2.10
CA SER A 408 11.29 -7.62 3.28
C SER A 408 12.11 -7.67 4.58
N LYS A 409 13.18 -8.49 4.62
CA LYS A 409 14.09 -8.56 5.77
C LYS A 409 14.92 -7.28 5.92
N HIS A 410 15.42 -6.74 4.81
CA HIS A 410 16.22 -5.53 4.79
C HIS A 410 15.46 -4.33 5.40
N TRP A 411 14.29 -4.00 4.88
CA TRP A 411 13.54 -2.83 5.35
C TRP A 411 12.99 -3.01 6.76
N MET A 412 12.59 -4.22 7.16
CA MET A 412 12.23 -4.49 8.56
C MET A 412 13.40 -4.20 9.52
N ARG A 413 14.65 -4.46 9.10
CA ARG A 413 15.85 -4.15 9.87
C ARG A 413 16.16 -2.65 9.94
N PHE A 414 16.08 -1.94 8.81
CA PHE A 414 16.54 -0.55 8.71
C PHE A 414 15.46 0.50 8.98
N LEU A 415 14.19 0.20 8.74
CA LEU A 415 13.06 1.11 9.01
C LEU A 415 12.45 0.87 10.39
N GLY A 416 12.46 -0.38 10.85
CA GLY A 416 12.11 -0.82 12.21
C GLY A 416 10.65 -0.58 12.63
N VAL A 417 10.13 -1.39 13.56
CA VAL A 417 9.08 -0.99 14.53
C VAL A 417 9.34 -1.65 15.86
N GLU A 418 9.87 -2.88 15.81
CA GLU A 418 10.57 -3.59 16.87
C GLU A 418 11.74 -4.34 16.22
N LYS A 419 12.85 -4.56 16.94
CA LYS A 419 13.88 -5.53 16.51
C LYS A 419 13.29 -6.92 16.73
N MET A 420 12.70 -7.53 15.70
CA MET A 420 12.22 -8.91 15.81
C MET A 420 13.38 -9.83 16.22
N LYS A 421 13.09 -10.80 17.09
CA LYS A 421 14.02 -11.88 17.42
C LYS A 421 14.34 -12.65 16.14
N GLU A 422 15.62 -12.86 15.84
CA GLU A 422 16.12 -13.54 14.62
C GLU A 422 15.46 -14.91 14.38
N SER A 423 14.98 -15.58 15.44
CA SER A 423 14.30 -16.88 15.41
C SER A 423 12.91 -16.91 14.76
N ALA A 424 12.33 -15.76 14.39
CA ALA A 424 10.99 -15.69 13.78
C ALA A 424 11.02 -15.69 12.23
N HIS A 425 12.20 -15.58 11.62
CA HIS A 425 12.33 -15.55 10.18
C HIS A 425 12.31 -16.97 9.61
N ARG A 426 11.39 -17.24 8.66
CA ARG A 426 11.62 -18.34 7.72
C ARG A 426 12.90 -18.05 6.93
N ASP A 427 13.60 -19.12 6.64
CA ASP A 427 14.65 -19.12 5.64
C ASP A 427 14.05 -18.65 4.29
N ILE A 428 14.73 -17.72 3.61
CA ILE A 428 14.19 -17.16 2.36
C ILE A 428 14.34 -18.20 1.24
N GLY A 429 15.44 -18.97 1.22
CA GLY A 429 15.62 -20.07 0.28
C GLY A 429 14.48 -21.08 0.36
N ASP A 430 14.16 -21.58 1.57
CA ASP A 430 13.06 -22.53 1.78
C ASP A 430 11.71 -22.02 1.26
N LEU A 431 11.42 -20.74 1.52
CA LEU A 431 10.18 -20.11 1.05
C LEU A 431 10.13 -20.09 -0.48
N LEU A 432 11.20 -19.62 -1.13
CA LEU A 432 11.26 -19.52 -2.58
C LEU A 432 11.16 -20.90 -3.24
N LEU A 433 11.79 -21.94 -2.68
CA LEU A 433 11.69 -23.33 -3.15
C LEU A 433 10.27 -23.91 -3.04
N GLN A 434 9.51 -23.49 -2.02
CA GLN A 434 8.14 -23.95 -1.82
C GLN A 434 7.16 -23.31 -2.83
N GLU A 435 7.42 -22.06 -3.21
CA GLU A 435 6.50 -21.19 -3.94
C GLU A 435 6.79 -21.08 -5.44
N TYR A 436 8.04 -21.29 -5.87
CA TYR A 436 8.48 -21.09 -7.25
C TYR A 436 9.17 -22.32 -7.84
N ASP A 437 9.18 -22.41 -9.17
CA ASP A 437 10.10 -23.30 -9.88
C ASP A 437 11.50 -22.67 -9.92
N CYS A 438 12.44 -23.27 -9.19
CA CYS A 438 13.83 -22.81 -9.06
C CYS A 438 14.79 -23.50 -10.04
N SER A 439 14.28 -24.19 -11.07
CA SER A 439 15.08 -24.89 -12.08
C SER A 439 16.09 -23.99 -12.83
N ASN A 440 15.82 -22.68 -12.89
CA ASN A 440 16.66 -21.68 -13.55
C ASN A 440 17.74 -21.04 -12.64
N ILE A 441 17.95 -21.54 -11.40
CA ILE A 441 18.83 -20.90 -10.41
C ILE A 441 20.25 -20.63 -10.94
N ILE A 442 20.86 -21.53 -11.72
CA ILE A 442 22.22 -21.34 -12.27
C ILE A 442 22.31 -20.07 -13.14
N ALA A 443 21.27 -19.78 -13.93
CA ALA A 443 21.22 -18.57 -14.75
C ALA A 443 20.99 -17.32 -13.90
N LEU A 444 20.20 -17.43 -12.82
CA LEU A 444 19.97 -16.34 -11.88
C LEU A 444 21.23 -16.03 -11.04
N SER A 445 21.98 -17.03 -10.60
CA SER A 445 23.21 -16.84 -9.81
C SER A 445 24.22 -15.93 -10.51
N LYS A 446 24.37 -16.05 -11.84
CA LYS A 446 25.23 -15.15 -12.62
C LYS A 446 24.74 -13.70 -12.60
N GLN A 447 23.43 -13.48 -12.67
CA GLN A 447 22.86 -12.14 -12.57
C GLN A 447 23.03 -11.58 -11.16
N ILE A 448 22.86 -12.43 -10.15
CA ILE A 448 23.02 -12.08 -8.74
C ILE A 448 24.47 -11.65 -8.44
N GLU A 449 25.47 -12.33 -8.98
CA GLU A 449 26.89 -11.96 -8.83
C GLU A 449 27.16 -10.53 -9.33
N VAL A 450 26.59 -10.16 -10.48
CA VAL A 450 26.68 -8.78 -11.01
C VAL A 450 26.06 -7.76 -10.02
N LYS A 451 24.91 -8.09 -9.42
CA LYS A 451 24.28 -7.19 -8.43
C LYS A 451 25.09 -7.11 -7.13
N TYR A 452 25.69 -8.22 -6.70
CA TYR A 452 26.58 -8.23 -5.55
C TYR A 452 27.80 -7.33 -5.75
N CYS A 453 28.42 -7.34 -6.94
CA CYS A 453 29.51 -6.41 -7.28
C CYS A 453 29.06 -4.94 -7.22
N ALA A 454 27.89 -4.61 -7.76
CA ALA A 454 27.36 -3.25 -7.70
C ALA A 454 27.05 -2.79 -6.25
N LEU A 455 26.61 -3.70 -5.36
CA LEU A 455 26.49 -3.39 -3.93
C LEU A 455 27.86 -3.10 -3.29
N LYS A 456 28.91 -3.82 -3.69
CA LYS A 456 30.29 -3.53 -3.23
C LYS A 456 30.79 -2.18 -3.71
N ASP A 457 30.42 -1.75 -4.90
CA ASP A 457 30.78 -0.42 -5.39
C ASP A 457 30.03 0.68 -4.62
N LEU A 458 28.76 0.47 -4.26
CA LEU A 458 28.06 1.37 -3.35
C LEU A 458 28.73 1.46 -1.98
N GLU A 459 29.19 0.33 -1.40
CA GLU A 459 29.93 0.33 -0.13
C GLU A 459 31.21 1.19 -0.20
N LYS A 460 31.93 1.15 -1.32
CA LYS A 460 33.15 1.96 -1.55
C LYS A 460 32.82 3.45 -1.66
N LEU A 461 31.82 3.81 -2.48
CA LEU A 461 31.37 5.20 -2.63
C LEU A 461 30.91 5.77 -1.29
N ALA A 462 30.11 5.02 -0.55
CA ALA A 462 29.65 5.41 0.77
C ALA A 462 30.81 5.58 1.76
N SER A 463 31.81 4.70 1.73
CA SER A 463 33.00 4.86 2.57
C SER A 463 33.78 6.13 2.25
N ARG A 464 33.90 6.50 0.97
CA ARG A 464 34.53 7.78 0.58
C ARG A 464 33.71 8.98 1.06
N GLY A 465 32.39 8.94 0.92
CA GLY A 465 31.49 10.01 1.39
C GLY A 465 31.57 10.23 2.91
N ILE A 466 31.73 9.15 3.70
CA ILE A 466 31.98 9.24 5.15
C ILE A 466 33.28 10.01 5.41
N CYS A 467 34.38 9.67 4.73
CA CYS A 467 35.66 10.35 4.90
C CYS A 467 35.57 11.85 4.55
N CYS A 468 34.93 12.20 3.43
CA CYS A 468 34.76 13.60 3.03
C CYS A 468 33.95 14.38 4.09
N ALA A 469 32.87 13.79 4.61
CA ALA A 469 32.07 14.43 5.65
C ALA A 469 32.83 14.58 6.99
N ASP A 470 33.61 13.58 7.40
CA ASP A 470 34.48 13.65 8.58
C ASP A 470 35.57 14.75 8.42
N GLU A 471 36.19 14.86 7.24
CA GLU A 471 37.15 15.93 6.95
C GLU A 471 36.51 17.32 7.08
N ILE A 472 35.31 17.54 6.51
CA ILE A 472 34.60 18.82 6.62
C ILE A 472 34.26 19.16 8.09
N ILE A 473 33.80 18.19 8.88
CA ILE A 473 33.49 18.41 10.31
C ILE A 473 34.72 18.89 11.08
N CYS A 474 35.87 18.23 10.87
CA CYS A 474 37.13 18.62 11.49
C CYS A 474 37.55 20.04 11.07
N MET A 475 37.49 20.34 9.77
CA MET A 475 37.88 21.65 9.22
C MET A 475 36.99 22.80 9.68
N CYS A 476 35.67 22.59 9.79
CA CYS A 476 34.75 23.59 10.31
C CYS A 476 34.95 23.85 11.81
N SER A 477 35.55 22.91 12.54
CA SER A 477 35.89 23.07 13.96
C SER A 477 37.18 23.87 14.17
N ASP A 478 38.11 23.83 13.22
CA ASP A 478 39.41 24.49 13.24
C ASP A 478 39.47 25.70 12.28
N LYS A 479 39.10 26.91 12.77
CA LYS A 479 39.17 28.21 12.04
C LYS A 479 38.78 28.12 10.55
N MET A 480 37.48 27.98 10.31
CA MET A 480 36.82 27.86 8.99
C MET A 480 37.33 28.82 7.89
N ALA A 481 37.70 30.07 8.23
CA ALA A 481 38.11 31.09 7.26
C ALA A 481 39.37 30.73 6.44
N THR A 482 40.27 29.92 6.99
CA THR A 482 41.51 29.51 6.31
C THR A 482 41.37 28.26 5.43
N GLN A 483 40.22 27.56 5.47
CA GLN A 483 40.05 26.25 4.85
C GLN A 483 38.87 26.17 3.86
N ILE A 484 38.27 27.32 3.52
CA ILE A 484 37.08 27.42 2.67
C ILE A 484 37.27 26.73 1.31
N ALA A 485 38.42 26.90 0.66
CA ALA A 485 38.70 26.27 -0.64
C ALA A 485 38.62 24.74 -0.57
N ARG A 486 39.23 24.15 0.47
CA ARG A 486 39.23 22.70 0.67
C ARG A 486 37.84 22.16 1.04
N ILE A 487 37.08 22.91 1.84
CA ILE A 487 35.69 22.55 2.17
C ILE A 487 34.81 22.53 0.91
N LYS A 488 35.02 23.47 -0.03
CA LYS A 488 34.32 23.49 -1.32
C LYS A 488 34.68 22.28 -2.17
N GLU A 489 35.96 21.96 -2.33
CA GLU A 489 36.41 20.76 -3.06
C GLU A 489 35.79 19.47 -2.51
N LEU A 490 35.74 19.32 -1.19
CA LEU A 490 35.13 18.15 -0.54
C LEU A 490 33.60 18.11 -0.73
N SER A 491 32.96 19.27 -0.79
CA SER A 491 31.51 19.37 -1.05
C SER A 491 31.19 19.00 -2.50
N GLU A 492 31.98 19.47 -3.46
CA GLU A 492 31.89 19.07 -4.87
C GLU A 492 32.14 17.57 -5.04
N GLU A 493 33.08 17.00 -4.30
CA GLU A 493 33.30 15.54 -4.30
C GLU A 493 32.08 14.77 -3.77
N ILE A 494 31.42 15.25 -2.72
CA ILE A 494 30.17 14.65 -2.20
C ILE A 494 29.07 14.67 -3.26
N GLU A 495 28.91 15.76 -4.00
CA GLU A 495 27.93 15.86 -5.10
C GLU A 495 28.21 14.81 -6.19
N VAL A 496 29.47 14.67 -6.61
CA VAL A 496 29.88 13.63 -7.58
C VAL A 496 29.63 12.21 -7.06
N LEU A 497 29.82 11.97 -5.77
CA LEU A 497 29.54 10.66 -5.15
C LEU A 497 28.03 10.36 -5.16
N ASP A 498 27.19 11.35 -4.84
CA ASP A 498 25.73 11.21 -4.89
C ASP A 498 25.23 10.86 -6.30
N GLU A 499 25.75 11.55 -7.32
CA GLU A 499 25.43 11.28 -8.72
C GLU A 499 25.79 9.84 -9.11
N LYS A 500 26.98 9.37 -8.70
CA LYS A 500 27.42 7.99 -8.97
C LYS A 500 26.53 6.95 -8.27
N ILE A 501 26.09 7.22 -7.04
CA ILE A 501 25.15 6.35 -6.31
C ILE A 501 23.82 6.27 -7.06
N SER A 502 23.31 7.40 -7.54
CA SER A 502 22.09 7.45 -8.35
C SER A 502 22.25 6.68 -9.66
N GLN A 503 23.38 6.86 -10.36
CA GLN A 503 23.71 6.13 -11.60
C GLN A 503 23.76 4.61 -11.38
N ILE A 504 24.34 4.13 -10.29
CA ILE A 504 24.32 2.70 -9.96
C ILE A 504 22.87 2.19 -9.83
N GLY A 505 21.99 2.94 -9.16
CA GLY A 505 20.57 2.60 -9.06
C GLY A 505 19.87 2.53 -10.42
N LEU A 506 20.22 3.43 -11.36
CA LEU A 506 19.66 3.41 -12.72
C LEU A 506 20.16 2.22 -13.56
N ILE A 507 21.43 1.86 -13.43
CA ILE A 507 22.04 0.72 -14.15
C ILE A 507 21.56 -0.62 -13.57
N HIS A 508 21.35 -0.67 -12.25
CA HIS A 508 20.92 -1.87 -11.52
C HIS A 508 19.58 -1.60 -10.82
N PRO A 509 18.44 -1.80 -11.51
CA PRO A 509 17.11 -1.52 -10.95
C PRO A 509 16.84 -2.18 -9.60
N GLU A 510 17.38 -3.38 -9.37
CA GLU A 510 17.24 -4.15 -8.13
C GLU A 510 17.96 -3.50 -6.94
N ILE A 511 18.91 -2.62 -7.19
CA ILE A 511 19.69 -1.85 -6.19
C ILE A 511 19.12 -0.43 -6.04
N LYS A 512 18.38 0.06 -7.03
CA LYS A 512 17.71 1.36 -7.01
C LYS A 512 16.97 1.68 -5.69
N PRO A 513 16.27 0.74 -5.02
CA PRO A 513 15.57 1.05 -3.77
C PRO A 513 16.47 1.63 -2.67
N ILE A 514 17.71 1.14 -2.52
CA ILE A 514 18.65 1.67 -1.51
C ILE A 514 19.27 3.01 -1.93
N ALA A 515 19.50 3.22 -3.23
CA ALA A 515 20.00 4.49 -3.76
C ALA A 515 18.94 5.62 -3.67
N ASP A 516 17.69 5.30 -3.97
CA ASP A 516 16.56 6.21 -3.81
C ASP A 516 16.32 6.55 -2.34
N MET A 517 16.40 5.55 -1.45
CA MET A 517 16.28 5.78 -0.01
C MET A 517 17.41 6.67 0.52
N PHE A 518 18.65 6.49 0.05
CA PHE A 518 19.76 7.38 0.36
C PHE A 518 19.45 8.83 -0.05
N SER A 519 19.01 9.04 -1.30
CA SER A 519 18.63 10.35 -1.81
C SER A 519 17.48 10.96 -1.00
N LYS A 520 16.48 10.13 -0.65
CA LYS A 520 15.31 10.55 0.11
C LYS A 520 15.63 11.05 1.51
N ARG A 521 16.64 10.46 2.16
CA ARG A 521 17.11 10.93 3.49
C ARG A 521 17.75 12.31 3.41
N LYS A 522 18.47 12.61 2.32
CA LYS A 522 19.11 13.90 2.09
C LYS A 522 18.09 15.02 1.80
N GLU A 523 16.96 14.71 1.18
CA GLU A 523 15.86 15.68 0.98
C GLU A 523 15.30 16.26 2.30
N ASN A 524 15.45 15.54 3.41
CA ASN A 524 14.99 16.00 4.73
C ASN A 524 16.00 16.91 5.45
N PHE A 525 17.16 17.22 4.86
CA PHE A 525 18.16 18.09 5.49
C PHE A 525 17.61 19.51 5.65
N GLN A 526 17.92 20.13 6.79
CA GLN A 526 17.40 21.46 7.16
C GLN A 526 18.49 22.34 7.79
N GLY A 527 18.37 23.63 7.52
CA GLY A 527 19.29 24.67 8.00
C GLY A 527 20.52 24.84 7.12
N ASP A 528 21.38 25.77 7.53
CA ASP A 528 22.56 26.24 6.80
C ASP A 528 23.88 25.99 7.57
N ASN A 529 23.79 25.41 8.78
CA ASN A 529 24.97 25.12 9.59
C ASN A 529 25.81 23.98 8.94
N PRO A 530 27.04 24.28 8.49
CA PRO A 530 27.85 23.32 7.74
C PRO A 530 28.23 22.09 8.58
N ILE A 531 28.52 22.26 9.87
CA ILE A 531 28.86 21.13 10.76
C ILE A 531 27.67 20.17 10.88
N LYS A 532 26.47 20.71 11.08
CA LYS A 532 25.25 19.89 11.19
C LYS A 532 24.93 19.17 9.87
N LEU A 533 25.05 19.87 8.75
CA LEU A 533 24.84 19.28 7.42
C LEU A 533 25.85 18.16 7.12
N SER A 534 27.12 18.35 7.48
CA SER A 534 28.15 17.32 7.32
C SER A 534 27.92 16.12 8.25
N GLN A 535 27.45 16.34 9.48
CA GLN A 535 27.06 15.25 10.39
C GLN A 535 25.91 14.40 9.82
N GLU A 536 24.85 15.04 9.30
CA GLU A 536 23.74 14.31 8.67
C GLU A 536 24.15 13.62 7.36
N THR A 537 25.02 14.25 6.57
CA THR A 537 25.61 13.65 5.36
C THR A 537 26.40 12.40 5.70
N ARG A 538 27.27 12.47 6.70
CA ARG A 538 28.05 11.33 7.21
C ARG A 538 27.13 10.18 7.63
N LYS A 539 26.07 10.48 8.37
CA LYS A 539 25.08 9.48 8.82
C LYS A 539 24.38 8.81 7.64
N CYS A 540 24.00 9.57 6.60
CA CYS A 540 23.38 9.01 5.40
C CYS A 540 24.30 8.02 4.68
N TYR A 541 25.59 8.37 4.51
CA TYR A 541 26.55 7.44 3.91
C TYR A 541 26.84 6.22 4.79
N GLN A 542 26.86 6.37 6.13
CA GLN A 542 26.97 5.24 7.05
C GLN A 542 25.83 4.25 6.86
N MET A 543 24.58 4.75 6.81
CA MET A 543 23.41 3.92 6.56
C MET A 543 23.49 3.22 5.20
N LEU A 544 23.83 3.94 4.12
CA LEU A 544 23.97 3.35 2.78
C LEU A 544 25.02 2.23 2.76
N ARG A 545 26.17 2.42 3.43
CA ARG A 545 27.21 1.41 3.52
C ARG A 545 26.74 0.15 4.26
N GLU A 546 26.04 0.33 5.38
CA GLU A 546 25.47 -0.77 6.16
C GLU A 546 24.37 -1.50 5.39
N GLU A 547 23.53 -0.76 4.67
CA GLU A 547 22.47 -1.28 3.80
C GLU A 547 23.05 -2.12 2.67
N GLY A 548 24.05 -1.59 1.94
CA GLY A 548 24.74 -2.31 0.86
C GLY A 548 25.37 -3.63 1.35
N LYS A 549 26.09 -3.58 2.48
CA LYS A 549 26.69 -4.77 3.09
C LYS A 549 25.64 -5.79 3.54
N SER A 550 24.58 -5.34 4.23
CA SER A 550 23.53 -6.22 4.72
C SER A 550 22.77 -6.89 3.57
N LEU A 551 22.43 -6.14 2.53
CA LEU A 551 21.71 -6.65 1.36
C LEU A 551 22.58 -7.64 0.58
N GLY A 552 23.87 -7.33 0.40
CA GLY A 552 24.82 -8.23 -0.27
C GLY A 552 24.99 -9.56 0.47
N ASN A 553 25.05 -9.53 1.80
CA ASN A 553 25.11 -10.75 2.62
C ASN A 553 23.84 -11.61 2.50
N LEU A 554 22.66 -10.96 2.56
CA LEU A 554 21.37 -11.66 2.38
C LEU A 554 21.29 -12.30 1.00
N LEU A 555 21.65 -11.54 -0.04
CA LEU A 555 21.62 -12.00 -1.43
C LEU A 555 22.50 -13.25 -1.62
N MET A 556 23.72 -13.25 -1.09
CA MET A 556 24.61 -14.42 -1.18
C MET A 556 24.17 -15.61 -0.33
N SER A 557 23.51 -15.39 0.82
CA SER A 557 22.94 -16.48 1.63
C SER A 557 21.85 -17.21 0.86
N VAL A 558 20.87 -16.46 0.34
CA VAL A 558 19.73 -17.01 -0.40
C VAL A 558 20.19 -17.76 -1.64
N THR A 559 21.16 -17.24 -2.39
CA THR A 559 21.70 -17.95 -3.56
C THR A 559 22.29 -19.30 -3.20
N ARG A 560 23.06 -19.39 -2.10
CA ARG A 560 23.66 -20.67 -1.65
C ARG A 560 22.59 -21.67 -1.20
N GLU A 561 21.57 -21.20 -0.48
CA GLU A 561 20.43 -22.02 -0.06
C GLU A 561 19.73 -22.63 -1.29
N LEU A 562 19.44 -21.80 -2.31
CA LEU A 562 18.78 -22.23 -3.55
C LEU A 562 19.64 -23.17 -4.41
N GLU A 563 20.96 -22.97 -4.44
CA GLU A 563 21.89 -23.85 -5.15
C GLU A 563 22.03 -25.21 -4.45
N THR A 564 22.08 -25.22 -3.11
CA THR A 564 22.21 -26.45 -2.32
C THR A 564 20.97 -27.33 -2.40
N ALA A 565 19.78 -26.75 -2.47
CA ALA A 565 18.54 -27.53 -2.62
C ALA A 565 18.40 -28.24 -3.98
N ARG A 566 19.25 -27.88 -4.95
CA ARG A 566 19.28 -28.50 -6.29
C ARG A 566 20.29 -29.66 -6.40
N SER A 567 21.34 -29.64 -5.58
CA SER A 567 22.33 -30.72 -5.48
C SER A 567 21.81 -31.87 -4.65
#